data_AF-A0A024CIY0-F1
#
_entry.id   AF-A0A024CIY0-F1
#
_cell.length_a   1.000
_cell.length_b   1.000
_cell.length_c   1.000
_cell.angle_alpha   90.00
_cell.angle_beta   90.00
_cell.angle_gamma   90.00
#
_symmetry.space_group_name_H-M   'P 1'
#
loop_
_entity.id
_entity.type
_entity.pdbx_description
1 polymer ?
#
loop_
_entity_poly.entity_id
_entity_poly.type
_entity_poly.pdbx_seq_one_letter_code
_entity_poly.pdbx_strand_id
1 'polypeptide(L)'
;AESYTIEMGSLGPQWKANPRPFICSIEDPTKQTKFKGIKTYISYRVTPSHIGRPVYRRYKHFDWLYNRLLHKFTVISVPHLPEKQATGRFEEDFIEKRKRRLILWMNHMTSHPVLSQYEGFEHFLMCADDKQWKLGKRRAEKDEMVGAHFMLTLQIPNEHQDLQDVEERVDNFKTFAKKMDDSVMQLTHVASELVRKHLGGFRKEFQRLGNSFQSISQAFTLDPPYKSDALNNAISHTGRT
;
A
#
# COMPACT_ATOMS: atom_id res chain seq x y z
N ALA A 1 -10.68 9.64 28.11
CA ALA A 1 -10.39 8.29 27.56
C ALA A 1 -10.71 8.31 26.08
N GLU A 2 -9.92 7.66 25.24
CA GLU A 2 -10.32 7.40 23.85
C GLU A 2 -11.66 6.64 23.87
N SER A 3 -12.63 7.07 23.08
CA SER A 3 -13.95 6.45 22.99
C SER A 3 -14.33 6.36 21.53
N TYR A 4 -14.81 5.20 21.12
CA TYR A 4 -15.25 4.94 19.74
C TYR A 4 -16.71 4.50 19.76
N THR A 5 -17.49 4.96 18.79
CA THR A 5 -18.93 4.71 18.76
C THR A 5 -19.30 3.80 17.61
N ILE A 6 -20.11 2.79 17.90
CA ILE A 6 -20.85 2.01 16.91
C ILE A 6 -22.27 2.56 16.91
N GLU A 7 -22.83 2.80 15.73
CA GLU A 7 -24.19 3.31 15.54
C GLU A 7 -24.95 2.41 14.56
N MET A 8 -26.29 2.47 14.60
CA MET A 8 -27.14 1.74 13.66
C MET A 8 -27.30 2.54 12.37
N GLY A 9 -26.87 1.97 11.25
CA GLY A 9 -27.09 2.49 9.90
C GLY A 9 -28.14 1.70 9.14
N SER A 10 -28.40 2.09 7.88
CA SER A 10 -29.35 1.40 7.00
C SER A 10 -28.96 -0.04 6.66
N LEU A 11 -27.69 -0.41 6.84
CA LEU A 11 -27.15 -1.75 6.60
C LEU A 11 -26.81 -2.50 7.90
N GLY A 12 -27.26 -2.00 9.06
CA GLY A 12 -26.94 -2.54 10.38
C GLY A 12 -25.84 -1.77 11.13
N PRO A 13 -25.19 -2.40 12.12
CA PRO A 13 -24.17 -1.74 12.95
C PRO A 13 -22.97 -1.27 12.13
N GLN A 14 -22.55 -0.02 12.33
CA GLN A 14 -21.40 0.59 11.65
C GLN A 14 -20.60 1.48 12.59
N TRP A 15 -19.33 1.70 12.27
CA TRP A 15 -18.52 2.69 12.97
C TRP A 15 -19.03 4.11 12.70
N LYS A 16 -19.23 4.90 13.75
CA LYS A 16 -19.47 6.33 13.62
C LYS A 16 -18.28 6.99 12.92
N ALA A 17 -18.56 7.80 11.90
CA ALA A 17 -17.53 8.47 11.12
C ALA A 17 -16.60 9.33 11.99
N ASN A 18 -15.33 9.47 11.56
CA ASN A 18 -14.39 10.36 12.23
C ASN A 18 -14.91 11.82 12.12
N PRO A 19 -15.10 12.54 13.24
CA PRO A 19 -15.60 13.91 13.23
C PRO A 19 -14.63 14.92 12.59
N ARG A 20 -13.36 14.55 12.45
CA ARG A 20 -12.29 15.38 11.87
C ARG A 20 -11.57 14.56 10.79
N PRO A 21 -12.21 14.30 9.63
CA PRO A 21 -11.61 13.52 8.56
C PRO A 21 -10.42 14.27 7.96
N PHE A 22 -9.40 13.51 7.56
CA PHE A 22 -8.22 14.05 6.89
C PHE A 22 -7.63 12.99 5.95
N ILE A 23 -6.74 13.44 5.07
CA ILE A 23 -5.90 12.56 4.25
C ILE A 23 -4.44 12.80 4.59
N CYS A 24 -3.57 11.88 4.20
CA CYS A 24 -2.14 12.04 4.39
C CYS A 24 -1.37 11.61 3.15
N SER A 25 -0.58 12.53 2.59
CA SER A 25 0.29 12.21 1.47
C SER A 25 1.59 11.57 1.94
N ILE A 26 2.09 10.63 1.13
CA ILE A 26 3.44 10.09 1.24
C ILE A 26 4.18 10.44 -0.05
N GLU A 27 5.16 11.32 0.08
CA GLU A 27 5.93 11.84 -1.04
C GLU A 27 7.30 11.15 -1.16
N ASP A 28 8.14 11.67 -2.05
CA ASP A 28 9.36 11.01 -2.50
C ASP A 28 10.33 10.67 -1.37
N PRO A 29 10.88 9.46 -1.39
CA PRO A 29 11.81 8.99 -0.39
C PRO A 29 13.12 9.75 -0.48
N THR A 30 13.60 10.23 0.66
CA THR A 30 14.93 10.84 0.78
C THR A 30 15.89 9.90 1.48
N LYS A 31 17.11 9.81 0.95
CA LYS A 31 18.21 9.07 1.59
C LYS A 31 18.78 9.93 2.72
N GLN A 32 18.66 9.45 3.96
CA GLN A 32 19.15 10.14 5.15
C GLN A 32 20.26 9.33 5.83
N THR A 33 21.19 10.03 6.49
CA THR A 33 22.27 9.42 7.25
C THR A 33 22.19 9.76 8.74
N LYS A 34 22.64 8.84 9.57
CA LYS A 34 22.82 8.99 11.03
C LYS A 34 24.24 8.64 11.42
N PHE A 35 24.65 9.09 12.60
CA PHE A 35 25.99 8.85 13.16
C PHE A 35 27.10 9.27 12.21
N LYS A 36 27.05 10.52 11.72
CA LYS A 36 28.07 11.10 10.82
C LYS A 36 28.32 10.24 9.56
N GLY A 37 27.27 9.69 8.96
CA GLY A 37 27.36 8.93 7.72
C GLY A 37 27.39 7.41 7.87
N ILE A 38 27.64 6.88 9.07
CA ILE A 38 27.80 5.43 9.31
C ILE A 38 26.51 4.66 8.98
N LYS A 39 25.34 5.26 9.20
CA LYS A 39 24.05 4.57 9.01
C LYS A 39 23.14 5.32 8.04
N THR A 40 22.91 4.72 6.88
CA THR A 40 21.97 5.25 5.88
C THR A 40 20.61 4.54 5.93
N TYR A 41 19.54 5.29 5.73
CA TYR A 41 18.18 4.75 5.58
C TYR A 41 17.36 5.62 4.62
N ILE A 42 16.29 5.02 4.08
CA ILE A 42 15.28 5.74 3.32
C ILE A 42 14.22 6.30 4.28
N SER A 43 13.88 7.57 4.11
CA SER A 43 12.89 8.30 4.88
C SER A 43 11.81 8.84 3.94
N TYR A 44 10.55 8.65 4.30
CA TYR A 44 9.40 9.13 3.55
C TYR A 44 8.90 10.43 4.16
N ARG A 45 8.59 11.41 3.32
CA ARG A 45 7.92 12.64 3.74
C ARG A 45 6.42 12.36 3.86
N VAL A 46 5.89 12.56 5.05
CA VAL A 46 4.50 12.28 5.43
C VAL A 46 3.83 13.60 5.77
N THR A 47 2.78 13.98 5.03
CA THR A 47 2.11 15.29 5.20
C THR A 47 0.61 15.10 5.43
N PRO A 48 0.11 15.25 6.67
CA PRO A 48 -1.32 15.23 6.95
C PRO A 48 -2.01 16.52 6.50
N SER A 49 -3.16 16.42 5.83
CA SER A 49 -3.86 17.55 5.22
C SER A 49 -4.38 18.59 6.22
N HIS A 50 -4.77 18.15 7.41
CA HIS A 50 -5.33 19.01 8.46
C HIS A 50 -4.29 19.85 9.20
N ILE A 51 -2.99 19.60 8.97
CA ILE A 51 -1.88 20.34 9.60
C ILE A 51 -1.03 21.06 8.55
N GLY A 52 -0.85 20.44 7.38
CA GLY A 52 0.02 20.94 6.31
C GLY A 52 1.52 20.87 6.64
N ARG A 53 1.91 20.46 7.84
CA ARG A 53 3.32 20.34 8.25
C ARG A 53 3.85 18.92 7.98
N PRO A 54 4.92 18.76 7.19
CA PRO A 54 5.49 17.45 6.92
C PRO A 54 6.29 16.91 8.11
N VAL A 55 6.26 15.58 8.28
CA VAL A 55 7.19 14.84 9.13
C VAL A 55 7.92 13.77 8.32
N TYR A 56 9.10 13.38 8.78
CA TYR A 56 9.91 12.38 8.10
C TYR A 56 9.87 11.05 8.85
N ARG A 57 9.47 9.98 8.15
CA ARG A 57 9.30 8.64 8.72
C ARG A 57 9.99 7.61 7.85
N ARG A 58 10.92 6.86 8.44
CA ARG A 58 11.50 5.68 7.79
C ARG A 58 10.62 4.47 7.98
N TYR A 59 10.82 3.43 7.15
CA TYR A 59 10.04 2.17 7.23
C TYR A 59 9.97 1.58 8.66
N LYS A 60 11.07 1.60 9.43
CA LYS A 60 11.06 1.10 10.82
C LYS A 60 10.09 1.86 11.76
N HIS A 61 9.74 3.11 11.46
CA HIS A 61 8.73 3.85 12.22
C HIS A 61 7.32 3.38 11.86
N PHE A 62 7.04 3.09 10.58
CA PHE A 62 5.80 2.46 10.15
C PHE A 62 5.65 1.08 10.79
N ASP A 63 6.70 0.26 10.75
CA ASP A 63 6.74 -1.07 11.38
C ASP A 63 6.43 -1.01 12.88
N TRP A 64 7.00 -0.03 13.59
CA TRP A 64 6.65 0.20 14.99
C TRP A 64 5.17 0.50 15.17
N LEU A 65 4.61 1.43 14.38
CA LEU A 65 3.21 1.81 14.46
C LEU A 65 2.29 0.61 14.16
N TYR A 66 2.57 -0.14 13.11
CA TYR A 66 1.83 -1.35 12.75
C TYR A 66 1.77 -2.36 13.92
N ASN A 67 2.90 -2.62 14.59
CA ASN A 67 2.91 -3.48 15.77
C ASN A 67 2.16 -2.91 16.98
N ARG A 68 2.00 -1.58 17.08
CA ARG A 68 1.12 -0.97 18.10
C ARG A 68 -0.34 -1.11 17.74
N LEU A 69 -0.70 -0.93 16.47
CA LEU A 69 -2.06 -1.12 15.97
C LEU A 69 -2.53 -2.56 16.19
N LEU A 70 -1.72 -3.56 15.83
CA LEU A 70 -2.05 -4.97 16.06
C LEU A 70 -2.24 -5.32 17.53
N HIS A 71 -1.42 -4.73 18.42
CA HIS A 71 -1.53 -4.98 19.85
C HIS A 71 -2.77 -4.32 20.45
N LYS A 72 -3.14 -3.13 19.97
CA LYS A 72 -4.27 -2.35 20.48
C LYS A 72 -5.61 -2.87 19.95
N PHE A 73 -5.74 -3.03 18.64
CA PHE A 73 -7.01 -3.29 17.97
C PHE A 73 -7.13 -4.76 17.55
N THR A 74 -7.82 -5.57 18.36
CA THR A 74 -7.98 -7.03 18.13
C THR A 74 -9.11 -7.39 17.19
N VAL A 75 -10.14 -6.56 17.09
CA VAL A 75 -11.34 -6.78 16.24
C VAL A 75 -11.34 -5.94 14.97
N ILE A 76 -10.28 -5.17 14.71
CA ILE A 76 -10.15 -4.34 13.51
C ILE A 76 -9.09 -4.95 12.61
N SER A 77 -9.43 -5.13 11.34
CA SER A 77 -8.47 -5.53 10.32
C SER A 77 -7.50 -4.39 10.02
N VAL A 78 -6.29 -4.48 10.57
CA VAL A 78 -5.22 -3.49 10.34
C VAL A 78 -4.54 -3.77 9.00
N PRO A 79 -4.44 -2.79 8.08
CA PRO A 79 -3.80 -3.01 6.78
C PRO A 79 -2.32 -3.41 6.95
N HIS A 80 -1.88 -4.41 6.20
CA HIS A 80 -0.51 -4.92 6.29
C HIS A 80 0.50 -3.96 5.65
N LEU A 81 1.70 -3.91 6.24
CA LEU A 81 2.81 -3.16 5.64
C LEU A 81 3.46 -3.95 4.48
N PRO A 82 4.06 -3.26 3.50
CA PRO A 82 4.87 -3.92 2.48
C PRO A 82 6.10 -4.60 3.10
N GLU A 83 6.62 -5.64 2.45
CA GLU A 83 7.68 -6.48 3.01
C GLU A 83 8.96 -5.75 3.47
N LYS A 84 9.56 -6.32 4.53
CA LYS A 84 10.91 -5.99 4.97
C LYS A 84 11.90 -6.67 4.02
N GLN A 85 12.78 -5.88 3.40
CA GLN A 85 13.87 -6.38 2.56
C GLN A 85 15.19 -5.82 3.08
N ALA A 86 16.17 -6.70 3.28
CA ALA A 86 17.50 -6.34 3.76
C ALA A 86 18.46 -6.01 2.61
N THR A 87 18.54 -6.92 1.64
CA THR A 87 19.27 -6.76 0.36
C THR A 87 18.45 -5.91 -0.63
N GLY A 88 19.10 -5.20 -1.54
CA GLY A 88 18.41 -4.36 -2.54
C GLY A 88 17.56 -3.21 -1.97
N ARG A 89 17.66 -2.90 -0.67
CA ARG A 89 16.81 -1.88 -0.01
C ARG A 89 16.97 -0.44 -0.53
N PHE A 90 17.98 -0.21 -1.38
CA PHE A 90 18.28 1.07 -2.02
C PHE A 90 18.02 1.04 -3.54
N GLU A 91 17.52 -0.07 -4.08
CA GLU A 91 17.11 -0.18 -5.48
C GLU A 91 15.85 0.66 -5.72
N GLU A 92 15.84 1.37 -6.84
CA GLU A 92 14.77 2.31 -7.18
C GLU A 92 13.40 1.61 -7.30
N ASP A 93 13.34 0.50 -8.03
CA ASP A 93 12.13 -0.31 -8.18
C ASP A 93 11.55 -0.75 -6.84
N PHE A 94 12.43 -1.14 -5.91
CA PHE A 94 12.03 -1.55 -4.57
C PHE A 94 11.46 -0.38 -3.76
N ILE A 95 12.16 0.75 -3.80
CA ILE A 95 11.75 1.97 -3.11
C ILE A 95 10.40 2.46 -3.63
N GLU A 96 10.20 2.48 -4.96
CA GLU A 96 8.97 2.89 -5.61
C GLU A 96 7.81 1.93 -5.31
N LYS A 97 8.03 0.62 -5.42
CA LYS A 97 7.02 -0.39 -5.05
C LYS A 97 6.60 -0.25 -3.58
N ARG A 98 7.57 -0.04 -2.68
CA ARG A 98 7.29 0.17 -1.26
C ARG A 98 6.52 1.47 -1.04
N LYS A 99 6.90 2.58 -1.67
CA LYS A 99 6.18 3.86 -1.59
C LYS A 99 4.72 3.70 -2.00
N ARG A 100 4.45 3.08 -3.17
CA ARG A 100 3.08 2.82 -3.64
C ARG A 100 2.24 2.05 -2.62
N ARG A 101 2.82 1.00 -2.02
CA ARG A 101 2.13 0.21 -0.98
C ARG A 101 1.95 0.97 0.35
N LEU A 102 2.92 1.81 0.73
CA LEU A 102 2.77 2.69 1.90
C LEU A 102 1.68 3.75 1.69
N ILE A 103 1.52 4.26 0.47
CA ILE A 103 0.41 5.16 0.12
C ILE A 103 -0.93 4.45 0.31
N LEU A 104 -1.09 3.24 -0.22
CA LEU A 104 -2.31 2.44 -0.01
C LEU A 104 -2.59 2.18 1.47
N TRP A 105 -1.55 1.82 2.22
CA TRP A 105 -1.63 1.61 3.67
C TRP A 105 -2.07 2.89 4.40
N MET A 106 -1.47 4.04 4.07
CA MET A 106 -1.80 5.32 4.68
C MET A 106 -3.23 5.76 4.36
N ASN A 107 -3.66 5.62 3.10
CA ASN A 107 -5.01 5.94 2.68
C ASN A 107 -6.05 5.12 3.46
N HIS A 108 -5.81 3.82 3.64
CA HIS A 108 -6.67 2.94 4.44
C HIS A 108 -6.68 3.35 5.93
N MET A 109 -5.53 3.72 6.47
CA MET A 109 -5.42 4.20 7.85
C MET A 109 -6.21 5.49 8.08
N THR A 110 -6.10 6.46 7.16
CA THR A 110 -6.78 7.75 7.28
C THR A 110 -8.27 7.69 6.99
N SER A 111 -8.74 6.75 6.16
CA SER A 111 -10.16 6.57 5.86
C SER A 111 -10.91 5.78 6.93
N HIS A 112 -10.23 4.95 7.72
CA HIS A 112 -10.87 4.13 8.74
C HIS A 112 -11.30 4.99 9.95
N PRO A 113 -12.59 4.94 10.38
CA PRO A 113 -13.09 5.83 11.44
C PRO A 113 -12.37 5.67 12.78
N VAL A 114 -12.03 4.45 13.20
CA VAL A 114 -11.27 4.18 14.44
C VAL A 114 -9.76 4.44 14.29
N LEU A 115 -9.10 3.79 13.32
CA LEU A 115 -7.64 3.86 13.18
C LEU A 115 -7.12 5.28 12.94
N SER A 116 -7.86 6.12 12.21
CA SER A 116 -7.50 7.51 11.94
C SER A 116 -7.51 8.40 13.20
N GLN A 117 -8.19 7.97 14.27
CA GLN A 117 -8.33 8.70 15.53
C GLN A 117 -7.41 8.18 16.64
N TYR A 118 -6.56 7.17 16.37
CA TYR A 118 -5.66 6.62 17.37
C TYR A 118 -4.56 7.61 17.77
N GLU A 119 -4.39 7.88 19.07
CA GLU A 119 -3.35 8.83 19.58
C GLU A 119 -1.95 8.45 19.09
N GLY A 120 -1.61 7.17 19.02
CA GLY A 120 -0.31 6.72 18.52
C GLY A 120 -0.11 6.97 17.03
N PHE A 121 -1.20 6.99 16.24
CA PHE A 121 -1.15 7.38 14.83
C PHE A 121 -1.07 8.90 14.67
N GLU A 122 -1.81 9.66 15.46
CA GLU A 122 -1.71 11.12 15.52
C GLU A 122 -0.27 11.56 15.86
N HIS A 123 0.32 11.01 16.93
CA HIS A 123 1.72 11.24 17.28
C HIS A 123 2.69 10.85 16.14
N PHE A 124 2.41 9.75 15.44
CA PHE A 124 3.15 9.35 14.24
C PHE A 124 3.09 10.40 13.13
N LEU A 125 1.98 11.10 12.94
CA LEU A 125 1.81 12.12 11.90
C LEU A 125 2.34 13.50 12.31
N MET A 126 2.29 13.85 13.59
CA MET A 126 2.51 15.23 14.05
C MET A 126 3.92 15.50 14.61
N CYS A 127 4.56 14.48 15.19
CA CYS A 127 5.77 14.71 15.98
C CYS A 127 7.03 14.88 15.12
N ALA A 128 7.56 16.11 15.01
CA ALA A 128 8.82 16.39 14.30
C ALA A 128 10.06 16.33 15.20
N ASP A 129 9.92 16.45 16.52
CA ASP A 129 11.03 16.50 17.48
C ASP A 129 11.47 15.09 17.93
N ASP A 130 12.78 14.83 17.89
CA ASP A 130 13.37 13.52 18.18
C ASP A 130 13.24 13.11 19.67
N LYS A 131 13.20 14.06 20.61
CA LYS A 131 13.03 13.76 22.04
C LYS A 131 11.56 13.46 22.34
N GLN A 132 10.64 14.29 21.85
CA GLN A 132 9.20 14.10 21.97
C GLN A 132 8.76 12.80 21.27
N TRP A 133 9.38 12.44 20.14
CA TRP A 133 9.14 11.18 19.45
C TRP A 133 9.33 9.98 20.39
N LYS A 134 10.45 9.95 21.13
CA LYS A 134 10.75 8.87 22.08
C LYS A 134 9.76 8.82 23.24
N LEU A 135 9.30 9.98 23.73
CA LEU A 135 8.33 10.05 24.82
C LEU A 135 6.96 9.54 24.39
N GLY A 136 6.43 10.03 23.27
CA GLY A 136 5.14 9.55 22.74
C GLY A 136 5.19 8.09 22.31
N LYS A 137 6.33 7.62 21.78
CA LYS A 137 6.56 6.20 21.52
C LYS A 137 6.41 5.34 22.79
N ARG A 138 7.05 5.75 23.90
CA ARG A 138 6.94 5.05 25.19
C ARG A 138 5.53 5.12 25.78
N ARG A 139 4.82 6.24 25.58
CA ARG A 139 3.42 6.38 26.00
C ARG A 139 2.53 5.36 25.30
N ALA A 140 2.58 5.28 23.97
CA ALA A 140 1.83 4.31 23.18
C ALA A 140 2.25 2.85 23.45
N GLU A 141 3.46 2.62 23.97
CA GLU A 141 3.91 1.29 24.39
C GLU A 141 3.38 0.86 25.76
N LYS A 142 2.95 1.82 26.60
CA LYS A 142 2.39 1.61 27.93
C LYS A 142 0.86 1.70 27.98
N ASP A 143 0.21 1.82 26.84
CA ASP A 143 -1.25 1.86 26.76
C ASP A 143 -1.85 0.56 27.33
N GLU A 144 -2.76 0.72 28.30
CA GLU A 144 -3.44 -0.38 28.98
C GLU A 144 -4.73 -0.78 28.25
N MET A 145 -5.31 0.12 27.44
CA MET A 145 -6.57 -0.09 26.69
C MET A 145 -6.30 -0.81 25.38
N VAL A 146 -5.68 -1.99 25.48
CA VAL A 146 -5.23 -2.84 24.37
C VAL A 146 -5.87 -4.22 24.48
N GLY A 147 -5.85 -5.00 23.40
CA GLY A 147 -6.35 -6.37 23.44
C GLY A 147 -7.87 -6.43 23.65
N ALA A 148 -8.31 -7.17 24.67
CA ALA A 148 -9.71 -7.21 25.09
C ALA A 148 -10.15 -5.92 25.81
N HIS A 149 -9.25 -5.22 26.49
CA HIS A 149 -9.57 -3.97 27.21
C HIS A 149 -9.95 -2.84 26.24
N PHE A 150 -9.54 -2.93 24.97
CA PHE A 150 -10.01 -2.04 23.92
C PHE A 150 -11.55 -2.04 23.82
N MET A 151 -12.24 -3.15 24.08
CA MET A 151 -13.71 -3.21 23.99
C MET A 151 -14.40 -2.28 25.00
N LEU A 152 -13.74 -1.96 26.12
CA LEU A 152 -14.25 -1.01 27.13
C LEU A 152 -14.25 0.44 26.63
N THR A 153 -13.58 0.72 25.52
CA THR A 153 -13.60 2.04 24.86
C THR A 153 -14.76 2.20 23.88
N LEU A 154 -15.50 1.12 23.62
CA LEU A 154 -16.60 1.12 22.65
C LEU A 154 -17.91 1.56 23.30
N GLN A 155 -18.56 2.54 22.68
CA GLN A 155 -19.96 2.86 22.91
C GLN A 155 -20.78 2.09 21.87
N ILE A 156 -21.59 1.16 22.35
CA ILE A 156 -22.45 0.33 21.50
C ILE A 156 -23.88 0.88 21.48
N PRO A 157 -24.65 0.61 20.41
CA PRO A 157 -26.08 0.95 20.36
C PRO A 157 -26.88 0.23 21.46
N ASN A 158 -28.03 0.79 21.83
CA ASN A 158 -28.93 0.19 22.84
C ASN A 158 -29.92 -0.81 22.20
N GLU A 159 -29.98 -0.85 20.87
CA GLU A 159 -30.82 -1.75 20.10
C GLU A 159 -30.38 -3.20 20.33
N HIS A 160 -31.31 -4.02 20.82
CA HIS A 160 -31.07 -5.44 20.98
C HIS A 160 -30.97 -6.12 19.61
N GLN A 161 -29.94 -6.93 19.43
CA GLN A 161 -29.77 -7.84 18.29
C GLN A 161 -29.86 -9.27 18.81
N ASP A 162 -30.52 -10.15 18.07
CA ASP A 162 -30.53 -11.57 18.40
C ASP A 162 -29.13 -12.17 18.20
N LEU A 163 -28.65 -12.94 19.16
CA LEU A 163 -27.28 -13.48 19.12
C LEU A 163 -27.11 -14.56 18.05
N GLN A 164 -28.18 -15.28 17.71
CA GLN A 164 -28.18 -16.28 16.64
C GLN A 164 -28.04 -15.59 15.27
N ASP A 165 -28.76 -14.48 15.05
CA ASP A 165 -28.63 -13.68 13.83
C ASP A 165 -27.21 -13.12 13.66
N VAL A 166 -26.58 -12.69 14.77
CA VAL A 166 -25.19 -12.21 14.79
C VAL A 166 -24.22 -13.34 14.44
N GLU A 167 -24.40 -14.54 14.99
CA GLU A 167 -23.57 -15.71 14.68
C GLU A 167 -23.70 -16.11 13.20
N GLU A 168 -24.93 -16.18 12.67
CA GLU A 168 -25.17 -16.45 11.26
C GLU A 168 -24.50 -15.40 10.35
N ARG A 169 -24.57 -14.12 10.73
CA ARG A 169 -23.89 -13.04 10.01
C ARG A 169 -22.37 -13.20 10.00
N VAL A 170 -21.78 -13.69 11.09
CA VAL A 170 -20.34 -13.96 11.20
C VAL A 170 -19.95 -15.15 10.32
N ASP A 171 -20.71 -16.24 10.32
CA ASP A 171 -20.45 -17.42 9.49
C ASP A 171 -20.59 -17.12 7.99
N ASN A 172 -21.59 -16.33 7.62
CA ASN A 172 -21.74 -15.81 6.26
C ASN A 172 -20.54 -14.96 5.84
N PHE A 173 -20.04 -14.09 6.73
CA PHE A 173 -18.83 -13.31 6.46
C PHE A 173 -17.59 -14.17 6.30
N LYS A 174 -17.41 -15.17 7.16
CA LYS A 174 -16.28 -16.08 7.14
C LYS A 174 -16.21 -16.84 5.81
N THR A 175 -17.35 -17.32 5.33
CA THR A 175 -17.47 -18.00 4.03
C THR A 175 -17.16 -17.04 2.88
N PHE A 176 -17.72 -15.83 2.92
CA PHE A 176 -17.42 -14.78 1.95
C PHE A 176 -15.92 -14.43 1.90
N ALA A 177 -15.31 -14.16 3.06
CA ALA A 177 -13.92 -13.73 3.17
C ALA A 177 -12.96 -14.80 2.65
N LYS A 178 -13.22 -16.08 2.95
CA LYS A 178 -12.43 -17.20 2.42
C LYS A 178 -12.48 -17.26 0.89
N LYS A 179 -13.69 -17.21 0.31
CA LYS A 179 -13.85 -17.26 -1.16
C LYS A 179 -13.24 -16.03 -1.84
N MET A 180 -13.34 -14.86 -1.21
CA MET A 180 -12.72 -13.64 -1.70
C MET A 180 -11.19 -13.75 -1.68
N ASP A 181 -10.61 -14.26 -0.60
CA ASP A 181 -9.16 -14.48 -0.48
C ASP A 181 -8.63 -15.39 -1.59
N ASP A 182 -9.25 -16.57 -1.77
CA ASP A 182 -8.90 -17.51 -2.85
C ASP A 182 -8.96 -16.83 -4.23
N SER A 183 -10.02 -16.06 -4.50
CA SER A 183 -10.22 -15.36 -5.77
C SER A 183 -9.18 -14.26 -6.00
N VAL A 184 -8.85 -13.48 -4.98
CA VAL A 184 -7.83 -12.42 -5.05
C VAL A 184 -6.43 -13.02 -5.21
N MET A 185 -6.13 -14.15 -4.55
CA MET A 185 -4.88 -14.87 -4.74
C MET A 185 -4.74 -15.37 -6.18
N GLN A 186 -5.81 -15.95 -6.75
CA GLN A 186 -5.81 -16.39 -8.15
C GLN A 186 -5.59 -15.22 -9.12
N LEU A 187 -6.30 -14.10 -8.93
CA LEU A 187 -6.12 -12.90 -9.74
C LEU A 187 -4.68 -12.38 -9.64
N THR A 188 -4.12 -12.32 -8.43
CA THR A 188 -2.74 -11.88 -8.20
C THR A 188 -1.72 -12.79 -8.88
N HIS A 189 -1.98 -14.10 -8.87
CA HIS A 189 -1.15 -15.08 -9.57
C HIS A 189 -1.16 -14.81 -11.08
N VAL A 190 -2.35 -14.74 -11.70
CA VAL A 190 -2.51 -14.47 -13.15
C VAL A 190 -1.87 -13.15 -13.54
N ALA A 191 -2.09 -12.08 -12.77
CA ALA A 191 -1.45 -10.79 -13.01
C ALA A 191 0.09 -10.89 -12.99
N SER A 192 0.64 -11.63 -12.03
CA SER A 192 2.10 -11.85 -11.93
C SER A 192 2.65 -12.66 -13.10
N GLU A 193 1.88 -13.64 -13.60
CA GLU A 193 2.24 -14.38 -14.80
C GLU A 193 2.25 -13.49 -16.05
N LEU A 194 1.22 -12.64 -16.19
CA LEU A 194 1.12 -11.70 -17.29
C LEU A 194 2.32 -10.75 -17.30
N VAL A 195 2.73 -10.21 -16.15
CA VAL A 195 3.94 -9.36 -16.07
C VAL A 195 5.18 -10.10 -16.62
N ARG A 196 5.39 -11.37 -16.25
CA ARG A 196 6.50 -12.18 -16.78
C ARG A 196 6.39 -12.38 -18.30
N LYS A 197 5.20 -12.68 -18.81
CA LYS A 197 4.95 -12.84 -20.26
C LYS A 197 5.20 -11.54 -21.03
N HIS A 198 4.81 -10.39 -20.49
CA HIS A 198 5.07 -9.08 -21.10
C HIS A 198 6.55 -8.74 -21.18
N LEU A 199 7.30 -8.99 -20.09
CA LEU A 199 8.75 -8.72 -20.07
C LEU A 199 9.55 -9.71 -20.93
N GLY A 200 9.03 -10.92 -21.13
CA GLY A 200 9.69 -12.00 -21.87
C GLY A 200 9.02 -12.29 -23.22
N GLY A 201 8.06 -13.23 -23.21
CA GLY A 201 7.49 -13.85 -24.40
C GLY A 201 6.91 -12.85 -25.41
N PHE A 202 6.04 -11.95 -24.96
CA PHE A 202 5.43 -10.96 -25.86
C PHE A 202 6.48 -10.07 -26.51
N ARG A 203 7.42 -9.52 -25.72
CA ARG A 203 8.52 -8.72 -26.25
C ARG A 203 9.34 -9.47 -27.31
N LYS A 204 9.66 -10.75 -27.07
CA LYS A 204 10.45 -11.57 -28.00
C LYS A 204 9.71 -11.80 -29.33
N GLU A 205 8.41 -12.05 -29.31
CA GLU A 205 7.63 -12.24 -30.54
C GLU A 205 7.59 -10.97 -31.39
N PHE A 206 7.36 -9.80 -30.78
CA PHE A 206 7.42 -8.52 -31.51
C PHE A 206 8.82 -8.23 -32.06
N GLN A 207 9.88 -8.55 -31.31
CA GLN A 207 11.26 -8.42 -31.81
C GLN A 207 11.54 -9.37 -32.99
N ARG A 208 11.04 -10.61 -32.95
CA ARG A 208 11.20 -11.57 -34.04
C ARG A 208 10.45 -11.13 -35.30
N LEU A 209 9.24 -10.60 -35.13
CA LEU A 209 8.47 -10.02 -36.23
C LEU A 209 9.20 -8.83 -36.86
N GLY A 210 9.69 -7.91 -36.03
CA GLY A 210 10.46 -6.74 -36.49
C GLY A 210 11.73 -7.14 -37.26
N ASN A 211 12.49 -8.11 -36.73
CA ASN A 211 13.67 -8.65 -37.41
C ASN A 211 13.32 -9.28 -38.76
N SER A 212 12.16 -9.94 -38.87
CA SER A 212 11.71 -10.54 -40.13
C SER A 212 11.41 -9.47 -41.19
N PHE A 213 10.77 -8.36 -40.81
CA PHE A 213 10.59 -7.22 -41.71
C PHE A 213 11.92 -6.62 -42.14
N GLN A 214 12.91 -6.53 -41.25
CA GLN A 214 14.25 -6.05 -41.61
C GLN A 214 14.94 -6.97 -42.62
N SER A 215 14.86 -8.28 -42.43
CA SER A 215 15.43 -9.25 -43.37
C SER A 215 14.77 -9.14 -44.75
N ILE A 216 13.45 -8.94 -44.82
CA ILE A 216 12.73 -8.71 -46.10
C ILE A 216 13.21 -7.42 -46.76
N SER A 217 13.25 -6.31 -46.01
CA SER A 217 13.73 -5.03 -46.54
C SER A 217 15.17 -5.13 -47.04
N GLN A 218 16.03 -5.86 -46.34
CA GLN A 218 17.42 -6.07 -46.75
C GLN A 218 17.49 -6.89 -48.03
N ALA A 219 16.70 -7.96 -48.15
CA ALA A 219 16.63 -8.76 -49.37
C ALA A 219 16.22 -7.91 -50.58
N PHE A 220 15.24 -7.01 -50.43
CA PHE A 220 14.79 -6.12 -51.51
C PHE A 220 15.82 -5.07 -51.93
N THR A 221 16.90 -4.87 -51.16
CA THR A 221 17.99 -3.97 -51.55
C THR A 221 19.04 -4.64 -52.44
N LEU A 222 19.00 -5.97 -52.58
CA LEU A 222 20.03 -6.75 -53.28
C LEU A 222 19.92 -6.70 -54.83
N ASP A 223 18.85 -6.14 -55.39
CA ASP A 223 18.66 -5.98 -56.85
C ASP A 223 18.45 -4.49 -57.22
N PRO A 224 19.54 -3.70 -57.33
CA PRO A 224 19.48 -2.24 -57.44
C PRO A 224 18.71 -1.64 -58.62
N PRO A 225 18.72 -2.20 -59.85
CA PRO A 225 18.00 -1.58 -60.96
C PRO A 225 16.47 -1.72 -60.83
N TYR A 226 15.96 -2.65 -60.03
CA TYR A 226 14.52 -2.93 -59.88
C TYR A 226 13.98 -2.67 -58.47
N LYS A 227 14.80 -2.18 -57.53
CA LYS A 227 14.37 -1.88 -56.16
C LYS A 227 13.48 -0.63 -56.07
N SER A 228 12.64 -0.58 -55.04
CA SER A 228 11.91 0.63 -54.63
C SER A 228 12.38 1.08 -53.26
N ASP A 229 13.15 2.17 -53.20
CA ASP A 229 13.67 2.69 -51.93
C ASP A 229 12.56 3.17 -50.98
N ALA A 230 11.47 3.73 -51.51
CA ALA A 230 10.33 4.14 -50.70
C ALA A 230 9.68 2.95 -49.98
N LEU A 231 9.45 1.85 -50.70
CA LEU A 231 8.86 0.63 -50.12
C LEU A 231 9.81 -0.02 -49.12
N ASN A 232 11.09 -0.16 -49.48
CA ASN A 232 12.10 -0.77 -48.60
C ASN A 232 12.22 0.01 -47.29
N ASN A 233 12.28 1.34 -47.36
CA ASN A 233 12.32 2.19 -46.17
C ASN A 233 11.06 2.04 -45.30
N ALA A 234 9.87 1.91 -45.90
CA ALA A 234 8.63 1.67 -45.16
C ALA A 234 8.64 0.32 -44.43
N ILE A 235 9.04 -0.77 -45.09
CA ILE A 235 9.14 -2.10 -44.48
C ILE A 235 10.18 -2.11 -43.35
N SER A 236 11.36 -1.52 -43.57
CA SER A 236 12.38 -1.37 -42.54
C SER A 236 11.92 -0.49 -41.38
N HIS A 237 11.07 0.51 -41.63
CA HIS A 237 10.48 1.34 -40.59
C HIS A 237 9.52 0.52 -39.72
N THR A 238 8.60 -0.25 -40.33
CA THR A 238 7.70 -1.17 -39.61
C THR A 238 8.46 -2.18 -38.76
N GLY A 239 9.64 -2.62 -39.20
CA GLY A 239 10.47 -3.53 -38.41
C GLY A 239 11.13 -2.91 -37.16
N ARG A 240 11.19 -1.57 -37.04
CA ARG A 240 11.80 -0.85 -35.91
C ARG A 240 10.80 -0.38 -34.86
N THR A 241 9.55 -0.19 -35.27
CA THR A 241 8.43 0.22 -34.43
C THR A 241 7.83 -0.97 -33.70
#